data_AF-D6WEZ6-F1
#
_entry.id   AF-D6WEZ6-F1
#
_cell.length_a   1.000
_cell.length_b   1.000
_cell.length_c   1.000
_cell.angle_alpha   90.00
_cell.angle_beta   90.00
_cell.angle_gamma   90.00
#
_symmetry.space_group_name_H-M   'P 1'
#
loop_
_entity.id
_entity.type
_entity.pdbx_description
1 polymer ?
#
loop_
_entity_poly.entity_id
_entity_poly.type
_entity_poly.pdbx_seq_one_letter_code
_entity_poly.pdbx_strand_id
1 'polypeptide(L)'
;MMSPSNAQEDAKLDAMQRSWQSKRSRSLSLFEDLSSDSQLLAMPQASCSPSTKSLFSALQPKGKEEEGEVYSLASLQEQVVPEILEQVEQQPTYTVLDASTVGDFPAVYTVCSPERHQMPAVGVFVDKRIVPGFKYRVRPLPQIGQDPTMHKCLFNDSALTLKSIGRGYARRFTFEATDSLNNNENYFWSDNRPEGYAFELEVISEGDKFTIFDINKEAQGTVEVLQLEGPQFEISNVYSRQNIEKRANVRFTGKVEFYETGVAKPMPLSGLALAVKYKHKGAAEIVKVQNVVINKQRYTLLPGIQKIHRRVTVKGRDINDVPTQYSMHGLEPYELPVVGTYVDPRVIPGFHYKVRPSDRKEHLFGGRALKLLSIGMGYAKRLTFEPDSLLNPDNYLWSDNHPDGLGLEIRAVHKDMKFVIKAGDQILGEATVWRADKPQIEEKMEKVKTQSGKHAIEKYVHIDVMCHIAIAIPGGGCDESSERLMRVYGLAVVRKEPNRNEAHVIRVENVGLDSQLNVLFAQTHTELTFFPKK
;
A
#
# COMPACT_ATOMS: atom_id res chain seq x y z
N MET A 1 10.10 -39.85 -13.81
CA MET A 1 9.13 -40.48 -12.88
C MET A 1 9.56 -40.13 -11.47
N MET A 2 8.67 -39.70 -10.58
CA MET A 2 8.99 -39.50 -9.16
C MET A 2 8.59 -40.74 -8.36
N SER A 3 9.35 -41.05 -7.30
CA SER A 3 9.09 -42.18 -6.42
C SER A 3 7.90 -41.91 -5.49
N PRO A 4 7.04 -42.90 -5.19
CA PRO A 4 5.85 -42.72 -4.36
C PRO A 4 6.12 -42.49 -2.86
N SER A 5 7.39 -42.46 -2.45
CA SER A 5 7.83 -42.22 -1.06
C SER A 5 7.42 -40.83 -0.53
N ASN A 6 7.68 -39.78 -1.31
CA ASN A 6 7.72 -38.41 -0.77
C ASN A 6 6.34 -37.92 -0.34
N ALA A 7 5.29 -38.20 -1.12
CA ALA A 7 3.92 -37.79 -0.81
C ALA A 7 3.41 -38.35 0.54
N GLN A 8 3.97 -39.49 0.99
CA GLN A 8 3.62 -40.10 2.28
C GLN A 8 4.41 -39.50 3.46
N GLU A 9 5.57 -38.89 3.20
CA GLU A 9 6.32 -38.10 4.19
C GLU A 9 5.79 -36.67 4.30
N ASP A 10 5.48 -36.03 3.17
CA ASP A 10 4.84 -34.70 3.10
C ASP A 10 3.54 -34.68 3.90
N ALA A 11 2.64 -35.66 3.69
CA ALA A 11 1.40 -35.80 4.45
C ALA A 11 1.63 -36.02 5.97
N LYS A 12 2.78 -36.60 6.35
CA LYS A 12 3.17 -36.85 7.74
C LYS A 12 3.69 -35.58 8.42
N LEU A 13 4.48 -34.79 7.70
CA LEU A 13 4.94 -33.47 8.13
C LEU A 13 3.75 -32.53 8.32
N ASP A 14 2.81 -32.52 7.37
CA ASP A 14 1.61 -31.69 7.42
C ASP A 14 0.70 -32.04 8.61
N ALA A 15 0.55 -33.34 8.92
CA ALA A 15 -0.12 -33.82 10.12
C ALA A 15 0.60 -33.42 11.43
N MET A 16 1.94 -33.46 11.46
CA MET A 16 2.74 -32.99 12.59
C MET A 16 2.62 -31.47 12.81
N GLN A 17 2.60 -30.68 11.73
CA GLN A 17 2.47 -29.22 11.79
C GLN A 17 1.11 -28.79 12.35
N ARG A 18 0.02 -29.44 11.91
CA ARG A 18 -1.33 -29.22 12.46
C ARG A 18 -1.41 -29.61 13.95
N SER A 19 -0.74 -30.70 14.34
CA SER A 19 -0.63 -31.15 15.74
C SER A 19 0.13 -30.14 16.63
N TRP A 20 1.20 -29.53 16.11
CA TRP A 20 1.95 -28.48 16.80
C TRP A 20 1.15 -27.19 17.00
N GLN A 21 0.44 -26.72 15.96
CA GLN A 21 -0.40 -25.53 16.04
C GLN A 21 -1.51 -25.69 17.08
N SER A 22 -2.18 -26.85 17.12
CA SER A 22 -3.21 -27.17 18.11
C SER A 22 -2.72 -27.09 19.57
N LYS A 23 -1.45 -27.43 19.83
CA LYS A 23 -0.86 -27.34 21.19
C LYS A 23 -0.58 -25.91 21.64
N ARG A 24 -0.22 -24.99 20.74
CA ARG A 24 0.03 -23.57 21.10
C ARG A 24 -1.22 -22.84 21.61
N SER A 25 -2.41 -23.20 21.12
CA SER A 25 -3.67 -22.62 21.61
C SER A 25 -4.02 -22.98 23.07
N ARG A 26 -3.23 -23.85 23.73
CA ARG A 26 -3.36 -24.17 25.17
C ARG A 26 -2.24 -23.58 26.05
N SER A 27 -1.24 -22.91 25.48
CA SER A 27 -0.11 -22.35 26.24
C SER A 27 -0.17 -20.83 26.45
N LEU A 28 -1.21 -20.16 25.95
CA LEU A 28 -1.39 -18.70 26.05
C LEU A 28 -2.12 -18.24 27.31
N SER A 29 -2.37 -19.13 28.27
CA SER A 29 -3.15 -18.84 29.49
C SER A 29 -2.37 -19.16 30.79
N LEU A 30 -1.06 -18.91 30.80
CA LEU A 30 -0.18 -19.28 31.93
C LEU A 30 0.96 -18.29 32.24
N PHE A 31 0.98 -17.11 31.60
CA PHE A 31 2.01 -16.07 31.78
C PHE A 31 1.42 -14.66 31.71
N GLU A 32 0.45 -14.38 32.60
CA GLU A 32 -0.08 -13.03 32.81
C GLU A 32 -0.45 -12.86 34.29
N ASP A 33 0.58 -12.72 35.13
CA ASP A 33 0.45 -12.37 36.55
C ASP A 33 1.77 -11.73 37.05
N LEU A 34 1.72 -11.02 38.19
CA LEU A 34 2.83 -10.25 38.81
C LEU A 34 3.25 -8.91 38.15
N SER A 35 2.38 -7.90 38.22
CA SER A 35 2.79 -6.59 38.81
C SER A 35 1.60 -5.68 39.14
N SER A 36 1.45 -5.34 40.41
CA SER A 36 0.66 -4.20 40.91
C SER A 36 1.55 -2.94 40.96
N ASP A 37 1.09 -1.69 41.16
CA ASP A 37 -0.20 -1.15 41.61
C ASP A 37 -0.53 0.17 40.88
N SER A 38 -1.82 0.48 40.72
CA SER A 38 -2.37 1.86 40.76
C SER A 38 -3.91 1.83 40.84
N GLN A 39 -4.52 2.86 41.43
CA GLN A 39 -5.86 2.79 42.02
C GLN A 39 -6.91 3.71 41.37
N LEU A 40 -8.20 3.32 41.53
CA LEU A 40 -9.43 4.14 41.38
C LEU A 40 -9.76 4.59 39.94
N LEU A 41 -11.02 4.77 39.52
CA LEU A 41 -12.31 4.85 40.23
C LEU A 41 -13.31 3.76 39.77
N ALA A 42 -14.43 3.62 40.48
CA ALA A 42 -15.38 2.50 40.33
C ALA A 42 -16.79 2.94 39.86
N MET A 43 -17.44 2.05 39.08
CA MET A 43 -18.85 1.61 39.19
C MET A 43 -20.01 2.65 39.06
N PRO A 44 -21.27 2.25 38.74
CA PRO A 44 -21.84 0.90 38.86
C PRO A 44 -22.48 0.28 37.61
N GLN A 45 -22.63 -1.05 37.69
CA GLN A 45 -23.56 -1.83 36.87
C GLN A 45 -25.02 -1.57 37.30
N ALA A 46 -25.97 -1.84 36.41
CA ALA A 46 -27.36 -2.08 36.76
C ALA A 46 -27.77 -3.48 36.28
N SER A 47 -28.15 -4.36 37.20
CA SER A 47 -28.64 -5.71 36.93
C SER A 47 -30.16 -5.78 37.14
N CYS A 48 -30.89 -6.58 36.35
CA CYS A 48 -32.13 -7.20 36.81
C CYS A 48 -32.62 -8.36 35.91
N SER A 49 -33.22 -9.36 36.55
CA SER A 49 -34.04 -10.46 36.02
C SER A 49 -34.84 -11.04 37.24
N PRO A 50 -35.70 -12.08 37.14
CA PRO A 50 -36.22 -12.82 35.98
C PRO A 50 -37.77 -13.04 36.03
N SER A 51 -38.27 -14.13 35.40
CA SER A 51 -39.54 -14.85 35.69
C SER A 51 -40.86 -14.35 35.06
N THR A 52 -41.88 -15.16 34.70
CA THR A 52 -42.00 -16.65 34.52
C THR A 52 -43.27 -17.08 33.74
N LYS A 53 -43.19 -18.16 32.92
CA LYS A 53 -44.27 -19.13 32.52
C LYS A 53 -45.42 -18.55 31.63
N SER A 54 -46.23 -19.28 30.85
CA SER A 54 -46.51 -20.72 30.57
C SER A 54 -47.07 -20.86 29.10
N LEU A 55 -47.55 -21.96 28.46
CA LEU A 55 -47.45 -23.45 28.56
C LEU A 55 -48.07 -24.09 27.27
N PHE A 56 -47.77 -25.38 26.98
CA PHE A 56 -48.46 -26.31 26.03
C PHE A 56 -48.49 -25.97 24.50
N SER A 57 -48.61 -26.90 23.53
CA SER A 57 -48.53 -28.38 23.49
C SER A 57 -47.96 -28.84 22.11
N ALA A 58 -47.71 -30.14 21.90
CA ALA A 58 -47.05 -30.70 20.71
C ALA A 58 -47.95 -31.54 19.78
N LEU A 59 -47.51 -31.75 18.53
CA LEU A 59 -47.92 -32.86 17.64
C LEU A 59 -46.84 -33.14 16.56
N GLN A 60 -46.77 -34.40 16.10
CA GLN A 60 -45.94 -34.95 15.00
C GLN A 60 -46.91 -35.63 13.97
N PRO A 61 -46.53 -36.32 12.84
CA PRO A 61 -45.23 -36.96 12.49
C PRO A 61 -44.82 -37.02 10.98
N LYS A 62 -43.74 -37.79 10.69
CA LYS A 62 -43.29 -38.40 9.39
C LYS A 62 -42.74 -37.45 8.30
N GLY A 63 -41.78 -37.85 7.45
CA GLY A 63 -40.88 -39.01 7.48
C GLY A 63 -40.70 -39.77 6.15
N LYS A 64 -39.52 -39.62 5.52
CA LYS A 64 -38.80 -40.47 4.52
C LYS A 64 -37.61 -39.63 3.99
N GLU A 65 -36.35 -40.03 4.17
CA GLU A 65 -35.56 -41.06 3.45
C GLU A 65 -35.06 -40.59 2.07
N GLU A 66 -33.74 -40.59 1.91
CA GLU A 66 -32.99 -40.13 0.73
C GLU A 66 -32.27 -41.31 0.07
N GLU A 67 -32.34 -41.42 -1.26
CA GLU A 67 -31.36 -42.12 -2.08
C GLU A 67 -30.98 -41.20 -3.26
N GLY A 68 -29.74 -41.30 -3.74
CA GLY A 68 -29.21 -40.40 -4.77
C GLY A 68 -28.70 -41.15 -6.00
N GLU A 69 -28.84 -40.54 -7.18
CA GLU A 69 -28.34 -41.08 -8.45
C GLU A 69 -27.37 -40.14 -9.17
N VAL A 70 -26.56 -40.72 -10.05
CA VAL A 70 -25.44 -40.08 -10.73
C VAL A 70 -25.69 -40.03 -12.24
N TYR A 71 -25.71 -38.81 -12.80
CA TYR A 71 -25.61 -38.56 -14.23
C TYR A 71 -24.47 -37.57 -14.46
N SER A 72 -23.31 -37.97 -14.99
CA SER A 72 -23.01 -38.54 -16.31
C SER A 72 -23.04 -37.48 -17.42
N LEU A 73 -21.93 -37.40 -18.16
CA LEU A 73 -21.55 -36.22 -18.95
C LEU A 73 -21.33 -36.63 -20.43
N ALA A 74 -22.40 -36.99 -21.14
CA ALA A 74 -22.32 -37.45 -22.53
C ALA A 74 -23.63 -37.36 -23.34
N SER A 75 -23.95 -36.16 -23.86
CA SER A 75 -24.79 -36.01 -25.08
C SER A 75 -24.79 -34.55 -25.59
N LEU A 76 -23.88 -34.23 -26.51
CA LEU A 76 -24.04 -33.07 -27.38
C LEU A 76 -24.87 -33.51 -28.59
N GLN A 77 -26.04 -32.88 -28.77
CA GLN A 77 -26.82 -33.04 -30.00
C GLN A 77 -27.53 -31.71 -30.30
N GLU A 78 -27.22 -31.13 -31.46
CA GLU A 78 -27.69 -29.80 -31.84
C GLU A 78 -29.19 -29.83 -32.15
N GLN A 79 -29.98 -29.03 -31.43
CA GLN A 79 -31.35 -28.70 -31.84
C GLN A 79 -31.37 -27.28 -32.40
N VAL A 80 -31.50 -27.18 -33.71
CA VAL A 80 -31.71 -25.91 -34.41
C VAL A 80 -33.11 -25.39 -34.07
N VAL A 81 -33.18 -24.36 -33.25
CA VAL A 81 -34.41 -23.60 -32.99
C VAL A 81 -34.56 -22.54 -34.10
N PRO A 82 -35.74 -22.37 -34.72
CA PRO A 82 -35.92 -21.38 -35.79
C PRO A 82 -35.72 -19.94 -35.31
N GLU A 83 -35.19 -19.09 -36.20
CA GLU A 83 -35.14 -17.64 -35.99
C GLU A 83 -36.56 -17.06 -35.89
N ILE A 84 -37.02 -16.84 -34.65
CA ILE A 84 -38.01 -15.81 -34.40
C ILE A 84 -37.26 -14.48 -34.49
N LEU A 85 -37.60 -13.67 -35.48
CA LEU A 85 -37.11 -12.30 -35.60
C LEU A 85 -37.58 -11.50 -34.38
N GLU A 86 -36.73 -11.39 -33.36
CA GLU A 86 -36.91 -10.42 -32.28
C GLU A 86 -36.95 -9.03 -32.92
N GLN A 87 -38.13 -8.42 -32.94
CA GLN A 87 -38.29 -7.03 -33.29
C GLN A 87 -37.55 -6.23 -32.22
N VAL A 88 -36.38 -5.69 -32.59
CA VAL A 88 -35.61 -4.80 -31.72
C VAL A 88 -36.48 -3.57 -31.45
N GLU A 89 -37.13 -3.55 -30.28
CA GLU A 89 -37.78 -2.36 -29.74
C GLU A 89 -36.71 -1.27 -29.64
N GLN A 90 -36.74 -0.34 -30.59
CA GLN A 90 -35.85 0.81 -30.59
C GLN A 90 -36.16 1.60 -29.32
N GLN A 91 -35.22 1.61 -28.37
CA GLN A 91 -35.38 2.39 -27.16
C GLN A 91 -35.68 3.84 -27.55
N PRO A 92 -36.69 4.50 -26.93
CA PRO A 92 -37.08 5.83 -27.34
C PRO A 92 -35.87 6.77 -27.22
N THR A 93 -35.60 7.52 -28.30
CA THR A 93 -34.46 8.44 -28.38
C THR A 93 -34.56 9.62 -27.41
N TYR A 94 -35.72 9.78 -26.78
CA TYR A 94 -35.98 10.74 -25.74
C TYR A 94 -36.59 10.08 -24.50
N THR A 95 -36.35 10.68 -23.33
CA THR A 95 -36.97 10.33 -22.06
C THR A 95 -37.73 11.55 -21.52
N VAL A 96 -38.93 11.32 -20.99
CA VAL A 96 -39.73 12.35 -20.30
C VAL A 96 -39.45 12.29 -18.81
N LEU A 97 -39.03 13.41 -18.23
CA LEU A 97 -38.66 13.57 -16.83
C LEU A 97 -39.64 14.52 -16.13
N ASP A 98 -40.54 13.96 -15.31
CA ASP A 98 -41.46 14.74 -14.47
C ASP A 98 -40.89 14.91 -13.06
N ALA A 99 -40.65 16.15 -12.65
CA ALA A 99 -40.11 16.49 -11.34
C ALA A 99 -41.10 16.27 -10.18
N SER A 100 -42.40 16.10 -10.45
CA SER A 100 -43.38 15.66 -9.44
C SER A 100 -43.01 14.28 -8.88
N THR A 101 -42.51 13.37 -9.73
CA THR A 101 -42.08 12.02 -9.35
C THR A 101 -40.88 12.01 -8.40
N VAL A 102 -40.08 13.09 -8.39
CA VAL A 102 -38.97 13.26 -7.43
C VAL A 102 -39.37 13.98 -6.14
N GLY A 103 -40.61 14.45 -6.04
CA GLY A 103 -41.13 15.18 -4.88
C GLY A 103 -40.79 16.68 -4.91
N ASP A 104 -40.53 17.23 -6.10
CA ASP A 104 -40.23 18.64 -6.32
C ASP A 104 -41.37 19.34 -7.09
N PHE A 105 -41.16 20.58 -7.56
CA PHE A 105 -42.17 21.30 -8.35
C PHE A 105 -42.58 20.50 -9.60
N PRO A 106 -43.88 20.45 -9.97
CA PRO A 106 -44.38 19.61 -11.07
C PRO A 106 -44.08 20.25 -12.44
N ALA A 107 -42.81 20.17 -12.85
CA ALA A 107 -42.34 20.54 -14.18
C ALA A 107 -41.90 19.30 -14.94
N VAL A 108 -42.23 19.25 -16.24
CA VAL A 108 -41.96 18.12 -17.12
C VAL A 108 -40.97 18.55 -18.21
N TYR A 109 -39.93 17.74 -18.41
CA TYR A 109 -38.86 17.98 -19.37
C TYR A 109 -38.74 16.80 -20.33
N THR A 110 -38.41 17.05 -21.59
CA THR A 110 -38.12 16.00 -22.59
C THR A 110 -36.68 16.13 -23.02
N VAL A 111 -35.86 15.13 -22.71
CA VAL A 111 -34.41 15.14 -22.95
C VAL A 111 -33.98 13.93 -23.78
N CYS A 112 -32.77 13.94 -24.34
CA CYS A 112 -32.19 12.72 -24.93
C CYS A 112 -32.09 11.62 -23.86
N SER A 113 -32.41 10.37 -24.21
CA SER A 113 -32.41 9.26 -23.25
C SER A 113 -31.00 9.02 -22.69
N PRO A 114 -30.79 9.12 -21.35
CA PRO A 114 -29.48 8.92 -20.75
C PRO A 114 -29.10 7.43 -20.72
N GLU A 115 -27.80 7.15 -20.72
CA GLU A 115 -27.31 5.77 -20.60
C GLU A 115 -27.66 5.13 -19.25
N ARG A 116 -27.65 3.79 -19.19
CA ARG A 116 -27.93 3.01 -17.97
C ARG A 116 -27.02 3.36 -16.78
N HIS A 117 -25.82 3.89 -17.05
CA HIS A 117 -24.85 4.31 -16.04
C HIS A 117 -25.00 5.78 -15.61
N GLN A 118 -25.83 6.56 -16.32
CA GLN A 118 -26.04 7.99 -16.12
C GLN A 118 -27.26 8.28 -15.23
N MET A 119 -27.26 9.49 -14.65
CA MET A 119 -28.32 10.05 -13.83
C MET A 119 -28.66 11.45 -14.35
N PRO A 120 -29.89 11.71 -14.85
CA PRO A 120 -30.22 13.00 -15.44
C PRO A 120 -30.57 14.09 -14.41
N ALA A 121 -30.26 15.34 -14.75
CA ALA A 121 -30.73 16.53 -14.05
C ALA A 121 -31.00 17.68 -15.05
N VAL A 122 -32.15 18.34 -14.92
CA VAL A 122 -32.61 19.43 -15.80
C VAL A 122 -33.64 20.30 -15.07
N GLY A 123 -33.45 21.62 -15.04
CA GLY A 123 -34.35 22.53 -14.32
C GLY A 123 -34.56 22.14 -12.85
N VAL A 124 -35.79 21.87 -12.42
CA VAL A 124 -36.07 21.33 -11.06
C VAL A 124 -35.90 19.81 -10.94
N PHE A 125 -35.85 19.06 -12.05
CA PHE A 125 -35.65 17.61 -12.00
C PHE A 125 -34.20 17.27 -11.64
N VAL A 126 -34.03 16.41 -10.63
CA VAL A 126 -32.74 15.80 -10.27
C VAL A 126 -32.99 14.34 -9.89
N ASP A 127 -32.29 13.41 -10.52
CA ASP A 127 -32.33 11.99 -10.15
C ASP A 127 -31.96 11.79 -8.66
N LYS A 128 -32.77 11.03 -7.92
CA LYS A 128 -32.60 10.72 -6.49
C LYS A 128 -31.29 9.98 -6.16
N ARG A 129 -30.53 9.54 -7.16
CA ARG A 129 -29.19 8.96 -7.03
C ARG A 129 -28.08 10.03 -7.02
N ILE A 130 -28.33 11.26 -7.46
CA ILE A 130 -27.36 12.37 -7.41
C ILE A 130 -27.37 12.96 -6.01
N VAL A 131 -26.30 12.73 -5.23
CA VAL A 131 -26.23 13.16 -3.82
C VAL A 131 -24.89 13.77 -3.45
N PRO A 132 -24.87 14.92 -2.73
CA PRO A 132 -23.63 15.53 -2.26
C PRO A 132 -22.80 14.59 -1.40
N GLY A 133 -21.49 14.57 -1.66
CA GLY A 133 -20.47 13.76 -0.98
C GLY A 133 -19.77 12.78 -1.91
N PHE A 134 -20.35 12.39 -3.04
CA PHE A 134 -19.73 11.46 -3.99
C PHE A 134 -19.13 12.22 -5.18
N LYS A 135 -18.14 11.60 -5.85
CA LYS A 135 -17.60 12.13 -7.11
C LYS A 135 -18.54 11.79 -8.26
N TYR A 136 -18.71 12.77 -9.15
CA TYR A 136 -19.41 12.58 -10.41
C TYR A 136 -18.63 13.26 -11.54
N ARG A 137 -18.56 12.58 -12.69
CA ARG A 137 -18.27 13.21 -13.97
C ARG A 137 -19.59 13.75 -14.53
N VAL A 138 -19.60 14.93 -15.12
CA VAL A 138 -20.84 15.57 -15.59
C VAL A 138 -20.76 15.89 -17.06
N ARG A 139 -21.69 15.34 -17.86
CA ARG A 139 -21.81 15.60 -19.29
C ARG A 139 -23.04 16.47 -19.55
N PRO A 140 -22.96 17.54 -20.35
CA PRO A 140 -24.16 18.15 -20.93
C PRO A 140 -24.87 17.13 -21.84
N LEU A 141 -26.18 16.95 -21.68
CA LEU A 141 -26.94 16.10 -22.61
C LEU A 141 -26.98 16.76 -24.00
N PRO A 142 -26.97 15.96 -25.10
CA PRO A 142 -27.13 16.48 -26.44
C PRO A 142 -28.63 16.69 -26.77
N GLN A 143 -28.92 17.26 -27.93
CA GLN A 143 -30.29 17.38 -28.41
C GLN A 143 -30.81 16.03 -28.89
N ILE A 144 -32.14 15.84 -28.85
CA ILE A 144 -32.78 14.57 -29.21
C ILE A 144 -32.43 14.21 -30.66
N GLY A 145 -31.84 13.03 -30.86
CA GLY A 145 -31.38 12.55 -32.17
C GLY A 145 -29.92 12.88 -32.52
N GLN A 146 -29.18 13.55 -31.65
CA GLN A 146 -27.71 13.70 -31.75
C GLN A 146 -26.98 12.59 -30.96
N ASP A 147 -25.67 12.46 -31.18
CA ASP A 147 -24.83 11.45 -30.52
C ASP A 147 -24.70 11.70 -29.01
N PRO A 148 -24.94 10.70 -28.12
CA PRO A 148 -24.82 10.83 -26.66
C PRO A 148 -23.43 11.29 -26.18
N THR A 149 -22.38 11.08 -26.99
CA THR A 149 -21.00 11.44 -26.70
C THR A 149 -20.57 12.80 -27.27
N MET A 150 -21.42 13.48 -28.06
CA MET A 150 -21.11 14.73 -28.77
C MET A 150 -20.57 15.84 -27.87
N HIS A 151 -20.97 15.86 -26.59
CA HIS A 151 -20.52 16.84 -25.61
C HIS A 151 -19.45 16.23 -24.68
N LYS A 152 -18.33 16.95 -24.58
CA LYS A 152 -17.32 16.72 -23.54
C LYS A 152 -17.91 16.94 -22.15
N CYS A 153 -17.33 16.27 -21.17
CA CYS A 153 -17.71 16.47 -19.78
C CYS A 153 -17.15 17.80 -19.24
N LEU A 154 -17.87 18.38 -18.29
CA LEU A 154 -17.47 19.59 -17.57
C LEU A 154 -16.19 19.34 -16.76
N PHE A 155 -15.55 20.41 -16.31
CA PHE A 155 -14.37 20.36 -15.43
C PHE A 155 -13.20 19.59 -16.04
N ASN A 156 -12.90 19.83 -17.33
CA ASN A 156 -11.83 19.17 -18.08
C ASN A 156 -11.94 17.63 -18.04
N ASP A 157 -13.13 17.12 -18.35
CA ASP A 157 -13.49 15.69 -18.35
C ASP A 157 -13.27 14.95 -17.00
N SER A 158 -12.99 15.67 -15.91
CA SER A 158 -12.65 15.12 -14.59
C SER A 158 -13.88 14.91 -13.70
N ALA A 159 -13.87 13.85 -12.87
CA ALA A 159 -14.89 13.64 -11.86
C ALA A 159 -14.55 14.37 -10.55
N LEU A 160 -15.47 15.21 -10.08
CA LEU A 160 -15.30 16.01 -8.86
C LEU A 160 -16.33 15.65 -7.79
N THR A 161 -15.97 15.80 -6.52
CA THR A 161 -16.91 15.58 -5.41
C THR A 161 -17.97 16.68 -5.36
N LEU A 162 -19.24 16.31 -5.57
CA LEU A 162 -20.38 17.21 -5.42
C LEU A 162 -20.51 17.63 -3.95
N LYS A 163 -20.37 18.92 -3.62
CA LYS A 163 -20.45 19.43 -2.24
C LYS A 163 -21.86 19.87 -1.85
N SER A 164 -22.63 20.42 -2.80
CA SER A 164 -24.03 20.84 -2.54
C SER A 164 -24.88 20.89 -3.81
N ILE A 165 -26.20 20.79 -3.60
CA ILE A 165 -27.25 21.08 -4.59
C ILE A 165 -28.07 22.23 -4.01
N GLY A 166 -28.17 23.34 -4.73
CA GLY A 166 -28.96 24.52 -4.34
C GLY A 166 -30.47 24.26 -4.35
N ARG A 167 -31.23 25.17 -3.73
CA ARG A 167 -32.69 25.24 -3.82
C ARG A 167 -33.10 26.37 -4.76
N GLY A 168 -34.17 26.17 -5.52
CA GLY A 168 -34.73 27.16 -6.45
C GLY A 168 -35.48 26.51 -7.60
N TYR A 169 -35.98 27.34 -8.53
CA TYR A 169 -36.54 26.88 -9.81
C TYR A 169 -35.47 26.35 -10.78
N ALA A 170 -34.21 26.66 -10.50
CA ALA A 170 -33.03 25.99 -11.00
C ALA A 170 -32.17 25.47 -9.84
N ARG A 171 -31.31 24.50 -10.13
CA ARG A 171 -30.47 23.81 -9.13
C ARG A 171 -29.01 24.08 -9.41
N ARG A 172 -28.40 24.92 -8.57
CA ARG A 172 -26.95 25.13 -8.57
C ARG A 172 -26.25 23.90 -8.02
N PHE A 173 -25.59 23.13 -8.86
CA PHE A 173 -24.66 22.08 -8.44
C PHE A 173 -23.31 22.73 -8.15
N THR A 174 -22.75 22.49 -6.96
CA THR A 174 -21.44 23.03 -6.57
C THR A 174 -20.50 21.88 -6.20
N PHE A 175 -19.37 21.79 -6.87
CA PHE A 175 -18.35 20.76 -6.71
C PHE A 175 -17.17 21.28 -5.90
N GLU A 176 -16.15 20.44 -5.72
CA GLU A 176 -14.94 20.83 -5.00
C GLU A 176 -14.05 21.76 -5.81
N ALA A 177 -13.44 22.73 -5.12
CA ALA A 177 -12.48 23.63 -5.72
C ALA A 177 -11.17 22.90 -5.97
N THR A 178 -10.56 23.14 -7.14
CA THR A 178 -9.23 22.60 -7.48
C THR A 178 -8.14 23.28 -6.65
N ASP A 179 -8.12 24.62 -6.64
CA ASP A 179 -7.02 25.40 -6.06
C ASP A 179 -7.44 26.29 -4.87
N SER A 180 -8.65 26.88 -4.92
CA SER A 180 -9.08 27.90 -3.95
C SER A 180 -10.58 27.81 -3.62
N LEU A 181 -10.88 27.67 -2.32
CA LEU A 181 -12.25 27.70 -1.79
C LEU A 181 -12.98 29.02 -2.06
N ASN A 182 -12.25 30.13 -2.16
CA ASN A 182 -12.83 31.47 -2.35
C ASN A 182 -13.20 31.75 -3.80
N ASN A 183 -12.42 31.21 -4.76
CA ASN A 183 -12.61 31.40 -6.20
C ASN A 183 -12.99 30.07 -6.87
N ASN A 184 -14.01 29.39 -6.33
CA ASN A 184 -14.45 28.10 -6.85
C ASN A 184 -15.37 28.26 -8.08
N GLU A 185 -14.82 28.06 -9.28
CA GLU A 185 -15.55 28.07 -10.55
C GLU A 185 -16.26 26.74 -10.85
N ASN A 186 -16.04 25.67 -10.06
CA ASN A 186 -16.60 24.34 -10.29
C ASN A 186 -18.09 24.25 -9.88
N TYR A 187 -18.95 25.03 -10.53
CA TYR A 187 -20.41 25.00 -10.36
C TYR A 187 -21.16 25.31 -11.66
N PHE A 188 -22.41 24.86 -11.75
CA PHE A 188 -23.34 25.22 -12.82
C PHE A 188 -24.79 25.19 -12.33
N TRP A 189 -25.73 25.71 -13.12
CA TRP A 189 -27.16 25.59 -12.87
C TRP A 189 -27.80 24.59 -13.85
N SER A 190 -28.76 23.80 -13.37
CA SER A 190 -29.48 22.77 -14.13
C SER A 190 -30.31 23.26 -15.32
N ASP A 191 -30.48 24.57 -15.47
CA ASP A 191 -31.20 25.26 -16.55
C ASP A 191 -30.27 26.04 -17.50
N ASN A 192 -28.95 26.07 -17.24
CA ASN A 192 -27.94 26.64 -18.15
C ASN A 192 -27.99 26.00 -19.56
N ARG A 193 -28.63 24.84 -19.70
CA ARG A 193 -28.93 24.15 -20.96
C ARG A 193 -30.32 23.51 -20.90
N PRO A 194 -31.19 23.72 -21.91
CA PRO A 194 -32.52 23.10 -21.95
C PRO A 194 -32.46 21.58 -22.14
N GLU A 195 -31.38 21.04 -22.72
CA GLU A 195 -31.15 19.59 -22.86
C GLU A 195 -30.84 18.92 -21.52
N GLY A 196 -30.36 19.67 -20.53
CA GLY A 196 -29.96 19.17 -19.21
C GLY A 196 -28.56 18.55 -19.15
N TYR A 197 -28.34 17.74 -18.13
CA TYR A 197 -27.05 17.15 -17.77
C TYR A 197 -27.19 15.69 -17.35
N ALA A 198 -26.21 14.87 -17.72
CA ALA A 198 -26.01 13.51 -17.23
C ALA A 198 -24.86 13.48 -16.21
N PHE A 199 -25.11 12.87 -15.06
CA PHE A 199 -24.10 12.60 -14.03
C PHE A 199 -23.68 11.13 -14.14
N GLU A 200 -22.38 10.89 -14.23
CA GLU A 200 -21.75 9.57 -14.27
C GLU A 200 -21.04 9.36 -12.91
N LEU A 201 -21.33 8.28 -12.18
CA LEU A 201 -20.75 8.05 -10.85
C LEU A 201 -19.29 7.60 -10.96
N GLU A 202 -18.39 8.20 -10.16
CA GLU A 202 -17.01 7.72 -10.02
C GLU A 202 -16.77 7.33 -8.54
N VAL A 203 -16.74 6.02 -8.25
CA VAL A 203 -16.50 5.48 -6.90
C VAL A 203 -15.02 5.21 -6.66
N ILE A 204 -14.34 4.64 -7.65
CA ILE A 204 -12.87 4.51 -7.70
C ILE A 204 -12.31 5.50 -8.72
N SER A 205 -11.15 6.08 -8.45
CA SER A 205 -10.42 6.99 -9.35
C SER A 205 -9.03 6.42 -9.71
N GLU A 206 -8.43 6.95 -10.76
CA GLU A 206 -7.05 6.63 -11.13
C GLU A 206 -6.07 7.12 -10.05
N GLY A 207 -5.04 6.31 -9.76
CA GLY A 207 -4.13 6.54 -8.64
C GLY A 207 -4.61 6.05 -7.27
N ASP A 208 -5.87 5.60 -7.12
CA ASP A 208 -6.35 4.94 -5.89
C ASP A 208 -5.52 3.68 -5.59
N LYS A 209 -5.24 3.43 -4.30
CA LYS A 209 -4.36 2.33 -3.87
C LYS A 209 -5.02 1.48 -2.81
N PHE A 210 -4.87 0.16 -2.94
CA PHE A 210 -5.51 -0.82 -2.07
C PHE A 210 -4.54 -1.95 -1.69
N THR A 211 -4.86 -2.62 -0.58
CA THR A 211 -4.27 -3.90 -0.17
C THR A 211 -5.21 -5.03 -0.56
N ILE A 212 -4.66 -6.09 -1.16
CA ILE A 212 -5.38 -7.26 -1.65
C ILE A 212 -5.46 -8.29 -0.52
N PHE A 213 -6.67 -8.66 -0.11
CA PHE A 213 -6.95 -9.70 0.88
C PHE A 213 -7.65 -10.90 0.24
N ASP A 214 -7.26 -12.11 0.63
CA ASP A 214 -7.90 -13.35 0.19
C ASP A 214 -9.20 -13.66 0.96
N ILE A 215 -9.74 -14.88 0.80
CA ILE A 215 -10.94 -15.34 1.48
C ILE A 215 -10.68 -15.56 2.99
N ASN A 216 -9.44 -15.90 3.39
CA ASN A 216 -9.04 -16.09 4.78
C ASN A 216 -8.78 -14.77 5.52
N LYS A 217 -8.76 -13.64 4.80
CA LYS A 217 -8.35 -12.30 5.26
C LYS A 217 -6.84 -12.16 5.49
N GLU A 218 -6.02 -12.98 4.84
CA GLU A 218 -4.59 -12.75 4.70
C GLU A 218 -4.32 -11.78 3.54
N ALA A 219 -3.44 -10.80 3.73
CA ALA A 219 -3.04 -9.91 2.65
C ALA A 219 -2.06 -10.60 1.70
N GLN A 220 -2.38 -10.61 0.41
CA GLN A 220 -1.60 -11.26 -0.64
C GLN A 220 -0.76 -10.28 -1.47
N GLY A 221 -1.03 -8.98 -1.39
CA GLY A 221 -0.38 -7.97 -2.22
C GLY A 221 -1.02 -6.59 -2.14
N THR A 222 -0.66 -5.73 -3.10
CA THR A 222 -1.22 -4.38 -3.29
C THR A 222 -1.70 -4.18 -4.72
N VAL A 223 -2.58 -3.20 -4.92
CA VAL A 223 -2.96 -2.72 -6.26
C VAL A 223 -3.08 -1.20 -6.29
N GLU A 224 -2.57 -0.61 -7.35
CA GLU A 224 -2.68 0.81 -7.72
C GLU A 224 -3.52 0.92 -9.00
N VAL A 225 -4.62 1.68 -8.99
CA VAL A 225 -5.49 1.87 -10.16
C VAL A 225 -4.72 2.66 -11.22
N LEU A 226 -4.50 2.08 -12.41
CA LEU A 226 -3.84 2.75 -13.52
C LEU A 226 -4.83 3.44 -14.44
N GLN A 227 -5.94 2.77 -14.78
CA GLN A 227 -6.92 3.26 -15.74
C GLN A 227 -8.31 2.68 -15.47
N LEU A 228 -9.37 3.48 -15.63
CA LEU A 228 -10.76 3.00 -15.55
C LEU A 228 -11.23 2.34 -16.85
N GLU A 229 -11.80 1.13 -16.77
CA GLU A 229 -12.28 0.35 -17.93
C GLU A 229 -13.77 0.63 -18.20
N GLY A 230 -14.06 1.90 -18.51
CA GLY A 230 -15.41 2.40 -18.78
C GLY A 230 -16.16 2.87 -17.53
N PRO A 231 -17.48 3.13 -17.67
CA PRO A 231 -18.29 3.72 -16.61
C PRO A 231 -18.58 2.75 -15.44
N GLN A 232 -18.85 3.33 -14.26
CA GLN A 232 -19.14 2.57 -13.05
C GLN A 232 -20.66 2.54 -12.81
N PHE A 233 -21.22 1.34 -12.63
CA PHE A 233 -22.67 1.13 -12.62
C PHE A 233 -23.20 1.02 -11.20
N GLU A 234 -23.92 2.04 -10.74
CA GLU A 234 -24.60 2.05 -9.43
C GLU A 234 -25.67 0.96 -9.34
N ILE A 235 -25.56 0.08 -8.34
CA ILE A 235 -26.50 -1.03 -8.07
C ILE A 235 -27.49 -0.66 -6.97
N SER A 236 -27.03 0.04 -5.93
CA SER A 236 -27.84 0.36 -4.76
C SER A 236 -27.34 1.60 -4.03
N ASN A 237 -28.28 2.39 -3.52
CA ASN A 237 -28.07 3.57 -2.70
C ASN A 237 -28.92 3.44 -1.42
N VAL A 238 -28.29 3.38 -0.26
CA VAL A 238 -28.95 3.11 1.03
C VAL A 238 -28.76 4.31 1.95
N TYR A 239 -29.87 4.89 2.38
CA TYR A 239 -29.91 6.06 3.25
C TYR A 239 -30.14 5.67 4.72
N SER A 240 -29.19 6.01 5.60
CA SER A 240 -29.30 5.82 7.04
C SER A 240 -29.21 7.17 7.77
N ARG A 241 -29.64 7.20 9.05
CA ARG A 241 -29.56 8.43 9.89
C ARG A 241 -28.14 8.97 10.10
N GLN A 242 -27.11 8.15 9.87
CA GLN A 242 -25.70 8.45 10.12
C GLN A 242 -24.83 8.49 8.85
N ASN A 243 -25.23 7.84 7.76
CA ASN A 243 -24.46 7.73 6.53
C ASN A 243 -25.33 7.47 5.29
N ILE A 244 -24.73 7.65 4.11
CA ILE A 244 -25.27 7.22 2.81
C ILE A 244 -24.29 6.19 2.25
N GLU A 245 -24.78 5.02 1.85
CA GLU A 245 -23.97 3.94 1.27
C GLU A 245 -24.32 3.77 -0.22
N LYS A 246 -23.31 3.83 -1.10
CA LYS A 246 -23.44 3.46 -2.52
C LYS A 246 -22.64 2.20 -2.82
N ARG A 247 -23.20 1.35 -3.67
CA ARG A 247 -22.52 0.19 -4.26
C ARG A 247 -22.52 0.30 -5.78
N ALA A 248 -21.37 0.09 -6.40
CA ALA A 248 -21.22 0.15 -7.85
C ALA A 248 -20.38 -1.02 -8.39
N ASN A 249 -20.78 -1.57 -9.53
CA ASN A 249 -19.88 -2.42 -10.32
C ASN A 249 -18.79 -1.55 -10.94
N VAL A 250 -17.54 -1.93 -10.73
CA VAL A 250 -16.36 -1.24 -11.25
C VAL A 250 -15.53 -2.17 -12.13
N ARG A 251 -14.87 -1.59 -13.13
CA ARG A 251 -13.87 -2.25 -14.00
C ARG A 251 -12.69 -1.31 -14.16
N PHE A 252 -11.46 -1.81 -14.05
CA PHE A 252 -10.26 -1.00 -14.10
C PHE A 252 -9.02 -1.86 -14.33
N THR A 253 -8.03 -1.32 -15.03
CA THR A 253 -6.69 -1.91 -15.06
C THR A 253 -5.93 -1.44 -13.82
N GLY A 254 -5.46 -2.40 -13.02
CA GLY A 254 -4.68 -2.16 -11.82
C GLY A 254 -3.27 -2.72 -11.92
N LYS A 255 -2.29 -2.00 -11.39
CA LYS A 255 -0.92 -2.47 -11.19
C LYS A 255 -0.89 -3.31 -9.91
N VAL A 256 -0.95 -4.63 -10.06
CA VAL A 256 -1.00 -5.62 -8.99
C VAL A 256 0.42 -6.09 -8.64
N GLU A 257 0.85 -5.91 -7.38
CA GLU A 257 2.09 -6.50 -6.82
C GLU A 257 1.69 -7.56 -5.77
N PHE A 258 1.95 -8.84 -6.03
CA PHE A 258 1.79 -9.90 -5.02
C PHE A 258 3.02 -9.94 -4.11
N TYR A 259 2.82 -9.99 -2.79
CA TYR A 259 3.91 -10.00 -1.81
C TYR A 259 4.84 -11.21 -1.94
N GLU A 260 4.32 -12.37 -2.38
CA GLU A 260 5.12 -13.58 -2.59
C GLU A 260 6.09 -13.47 -3.79
N THR A 261 5.76 -12.68 -4.81
CA THR A 261 6.63 -12.54 -6.01
C THR A 261 7.39 -11.21 -6.05
N GLY A 262 6.88 -10.16 -5.41
CA GLY A 262 7.42 -8.80 -5.50
C GLY A 262 7.35 -8.16 -6.90
N VAL A 263 6.67 -8.81 -7.86
CA VAL A 263 6.60 -8.33 -9.25
C VAL A 263 5.26 -7.64 -9.49
N ALA A 264 5.30 -6.31 -9.65
CA ALA A 264 4.16 -5.52 -10.07
C ALA A 264 3.82 -5.77 -11.56
N LYS A 265 2.56 -6.06 -11.88
CA LYS A 265 2.07 -6.24 -13.27
C LYS A 265 0.72 -5.54 -13.48
N PRO A 266 0.47 -4.91 -14.64
CA PRO A 266 -0.86 -4.44 -14.99
C PRO A 266 -1.79 -5.64 -15.23
N MET A 267 -3.00 -5.59 -14.66
CA MET A 267 -4.03 -6.62 -14.80
C MET A 267 -5.41 -5.97 -14.90
N PRO A 268 -6.31 -6.43 -15.77
CA PRO A 268 -7.71 -5.99 -15.77
C PRO A 268 -8.43 -6.58 -14.55
N LEU A 269 -9.20 -5.75 -13.86
CA LEU A 269 -9.86 -6.06 -12.60
C LEU A 269 -11.33 -5.63 -12.66
N SER A 270 -12.21 -6.41 -12.04
CA SER A 270 -13.61 -6.06 -11.88
C SER A 270 -14.14 -6.53 -10.53
N GLY A 271 -15.11 -5.81 -9.96
CA GLY A 271 -15.68 -6.11 -8.66
C GLY A 271 -16.76 -5.12 -8.22
N LEU A 272 -17.20 -5.26 -6.97
CA LEU A 272 -18.24 -4.44 -6.35
C LEU A 272 -17.62 -3.42 -5.38
N ALA A 273 -17.50 -2.16 -5.80
CA ALA A 273 -17.03 -1.08 -4.95
C ALA A 273 -18.12 -0.66 -3.95
N LEU A 274 -17.74 -0.45 -2.71
CA LEU A 274 -18.57 0.04 -1.61
C LEU A 274 -18.00 1.38 -1.12
N ALA A 275 -18.77 2.46 -1.23
CA ALA A 275 -18.39 3.77 -0.70
C ALA A 275 -19.46 4.33 0.23
N VAL A 276 -19.01 4.98 1.31
CA VAL A 276 -19.87 5.46 2.39
C VAL A 276 -19.57 6.92 2.69
N LYS A 277 -20.61 7.75 2.68
CA LYS A 277 -20.55 9.15 3.13
C LYS A 277 -21.16 9.26 4.53
N TYR A 278 -20.32 9.43 5.54
CA TYR A 278 -20.75 9.70 6.91
C TYR A 278 -21.27 11.13 7.06
N LYS A 279 -22.28 11.34 7.92
CA LYS A 279 -22.97 12.64 8.12
C LYS A 279 -22.02 13.80 8.48
N HIS A 280 -20.89 13.51 9.12
CA HIS A 280 -19.89 14.48 9.53
C HIS A 280 -18.73 14.65 8.52
N LYS A 281 -18.70 13.88 7.42
CA LYS A 281 -17.67 13.99 6.36
C LYS A 281 -18.23 14.73 5.14
N GLY A 282 -17.42 15.66 4.60
CA GLY A 282 -17.74 16.42 3.38
C GLY A 282 -17.60 15.62 2.07
N ALA A 283 -17.08 14.39 2.15
CA ALA A 283 -16.94 13.45 1.05
C ALA A 283 -17.27 12.03 1.51
N ALA A 284 -17.57 11.16 0.56
CA ALA A 284 -17.61 9.71 0.72
C ALA A 284 -16.20 9.14 0.70
N GLU A 285 -16.01 8.02 1.38
CA GLU A 285 -14.78 7.22 1.30
C GLU A 285 -15.11 5.81 0.82
N ILE A 286 -14.23 5.25 -0.01
CA ILE A 286 -14.30 3.84 -0.38
C ILE A 286 -14.02 3.04 0.90
N VAL A 287 -14.85 2.06 1.20
CA VAL A 287 -14.68 1.16 2.37
C VAL A 287 -13.98 -0.13 1.94
N LYS A 288 -14.32 -0.65 0.76
CA LYS A 288 -13.74 -1.85 0.15
C LYS A 288 -14.20 -2.03 -1.30
N VAL A 289 -13.48 -2.85 -2.07
CA VAL A 289 -14.01 -3.47 -3.31
C VAL A 289 -14.10 -4.98 -3.09
N GLN A 290 -15.29 -5.56 -3.28
CA GLN A 290 -15.55 -6.98 -3.01
C GLN A 290 -15.63 -7.81 -4.28
N ASN A 291 -15.41 -9.13 -4.13
CA ASN A 291 -15.49 -10.12 -5.20
C ASN A 291 -14.54 -9.84 -6.38
N VAL A 292 -13.40 -9.20 -6.12
CA VAL A 292 -12.43 -8.84 -7.15
C VAL A 292 -11.76 -10.11 -7.66
N VAL A 293 -11.88 -10.38 -8.95
CA VAL A 293 -11.34 -11.62 -9.55
C VAL A 293 -9.94 -11.38 -10.09
N ILE A 294 -8.96 -12.13 -9.58
CA ILE A 294 -7.58 -12.16 -10.09
C ILE A 294 -7.17 -13.63 -10.26
N ASN A 295 -6.64 -14.02 -11.42
CA ASN A 295 -6.19 -15.40 -11.68
C ASN A 295 -7.22 -16.49 -11.30
N LYS A 296 -8.52 -16.23 -11.55
CA LYS A 296 -9.68 -17.06 -11.16
C LYS A 296 -9.98 -17.17 -9.65
N GLN A 297 -9.16 -16.59 -8.78
CA GLN A 297 -9.44 -16.48 -7.34
C GLN A 297 -10.21 -15.18 -7.02
N ARG A 298 -10.91 -15.14 -5.89
CA ARG A 298 -11.68 -13.97 -5.42
C ARG A 298 -10.99 -13.30 -4.24
N TYR A 299 -10.91 -11.98 -4.28
CA TYR A 299 -10.26 -11.15 -3.27
C TYR A 299 -11.18 -10.02 -2.81
N THR A 300 -10.83 -9.42 -1.68
CA THR A 300 -11.36 -8.13 -1.21
C THR A 300 -10.23 -7.11 -1.22
N LEU A 301 -10.46 -5.94 -1.79
CA LEU A 301 -9.54 -4.81 -1.74
C LEU A 301 -9.94 -3.90 -0.58
N LEU A 302 -9.00 -3.58 0.32
CA LEU A 302 -9.18 -2.54 1.34
C LEU A 302 -8.34 -1.31 0.99
N PRO A 303 -8.84 -0.07 1.19
CA PRO A 303 -8.09 1.14 0.87
C PRO A 303 -6.75 1.26 1.59
N GLY A 304 -5.80 1.91 0.92
CA GLY A 304 -4.44 2.14 1.41
C GLY A 304 -3.51 0.92 1.23
N ILE A 305 -2.21 1.19 1.31
CA ILE A 305 -1.15 0.16 1.26
C ILE A 305 -0.74 -0.21 2.69
N GLN A 306 -1.15 -1.40 3.14
CA GLN A 306 -0.90 -1.90 4.48
C GLN A 306 0.40 -2.71 4.50
N LYS A 307 1.52 -1.98 4.45
CA LYS A 307 2.90 -2.53 4.39
C LYS A 307 3.19 -3.61 5.45
N ILE A 308 2.59 -3.49 6.64
CA ILE A 308 2.72 -4.43 7.76
C ILE A 308 2.53 -5.88 7.30
N HIS A 309 1.56 -6.13 6.43
CA HIS A 309 1.26 -7.49 5.99
C HIS A 309 2.18 -8.01 4.86
N ARG A 310 3.21 -7.26 4.44
CA ARG A 310 4.18 -7.72 3.44
C ARG A 310 4.91 -8.96 3.96
N ARG A 311 4.59 -10.13 3.39
CA ARG A 311 5.23 -11.41 3.71
C ARG A 311 6.50 -11.58 2.90
N VAL A 312 7.62 -11.87 3.55
CA VAL A 312 8.91 -12.19 2.93
C VAL A 312 9.29 -13.62 3.32
N THR A 313 9.36 -14.52 2.32
CA THR A 313 9.72 -15.93 2.54
C THR A 313 11.21 -16.13 2.31
N VAL A 314 11.94 -16.60 3.31
CA VAL A 314 13.38 -16.89 3.23
C VAL A 314 13.65 -18.38 3.50
N LYS A 315 14.70 -18.93 2.89
CA LYS A 315 15.03 -20.38 2.98
C LYS A 315 16.51 -20.58 3.18
N GLY A 316 16.92 -21.33 4.21
CA GLY A 316 18.34 -21.55 4.50
C GLY A 316 19.08 -22.30 3.39
N ARG A 317 18.38 -23.18 2.66
CA ARG A 317 18.93 -23.86 1.48
C ARG A 317 19.43 -22.88 0.40
N ASP A 318 18.76 -21.73 0.24
CA ASP A 318 19.05 -20.76 -0.83
C ASP A 318 20.34 -19.96 -0.51
N ILE A 319 20.87 -20.09 0.72
CA ILE A 319 22.13 -19.51 1.20
C ILE A 319 23.18 -20.59 1.56
N ASN A 320 22.91 -21.87 1.27
CA ASN A 320 23.71 -23.06 1.65
C ASN A 320 23.82 -23.31 3.17
N ASP A 321 22.79 -22.94 3.93
CA ASP A 321 22.61 -23.25 5.36
C ASP A 321 21.56 -24.37 5.54
N VAL A 322 21.18 -24.69 6.79
CA VAL A 322 20.14 -25.69 7.11
C VAL A 322 18.87 -25.43 6.28
N PRO A 323 18.24 -26.44 5.65
CA PRO A 323 17.16 -26.26 4.66
C PRO A 323 15.78 -25.92 5.28
N THR A 324 15.76 -25.04 6.28
CA THR A 324 14.55 -24.42 6.84
C THR A 324 13.91 -23.44 5.85
N GLN A 325 12.63 -23.14 6.08
CA GLN A 325 11.92 -22.02 5.46
C GLN A 325 11.23 -21.21 6.56
N TYR A 326 11.33 -19.90 6.48
CA TYR A 326 10.65 -18.96 7.37
C TYR A 326 9.84 -17.95 6.55
N SER A 327 8.74 -17.47 7.13
CA SER A 327 7.94 -16.36 6.60
C SER A 327 8.02 -15.21 7.60
N MET A 328 8.56 -14.08 7.18
CA MET A 328 8.65 -12.85 7.98
C MET A 328 7.57 -11.86 7.54
N HIS A 329 7.08 -11.03 8.47
CA HIS A 329 6.10 -9.99 8.21
C HIS A 329 6.63 -8.60 8.64
N GLY A 330 6.13 -7.52 8.03
CA GLY A 330 6.48 -6.16 8.44
C GLY A 330 7.95 -5.76 8.24
N LEU A 331 8.68 -6.43 7.33
CA LEU A 331 10.03 -6.05 6.90
C LEU A 331 9.97 -4.90 5.88
N GLU A 332 10.73 -3.83 6.09
CA GLU A 332 10.76 -2.69 5.16
C GLU A 332 11.72 -2.95 3.97
N PRO A 333 11.51 -2.34 2.79
CA PRO A 333 12.24 -2.68 1.55
C PRO A 333 13.77 -2.49 1.57
N TYR A 334 14.29 -1.80 2.58
CA TYR A 334 15.72 -1.49 2.74
C TYR A 334 16.43 -2.38 3.78
N GLU A 335 15.73 -3.34 4.37
CA GLU A 335 16.25 -4.18 5.46
C GLU A 335 16.66 -5.57 4.98
N LEU A 336 17.71 -6.10 5.60
CA LEU A 336 18.22 -7.44 5.37
C LEU A 336 17.54 -8.42 6.36
N PRO A 337 16.87 -9.49 5.89
CA PRO A 337 16.15 -10.42 6.76
C PRO A 337 17.07 -11.31 7.61
N VAL A 338 16.74 -11.43 8.89
CA VAL A 338 17.36 -12.33 9.87
C VAL A 338 16.27 -13.03 10.68
N VAL A 339 16.22 -14.37 10.63
CA VAL A 339 15.22 -15.17 11.35
C VAL A 339 15.72 -16.61 11.59
N GLY A 340 15.82 -17.03 12.85
CA GLY A 340 16.23 -18.40 13.21
C GLY A 340 17.55 -18.84 12.55
N THR A 341 17.53 -19.91 11.76
CA THR A 341 18.72 -20.36 11.01
C THR A 341 19.11 -19.47 9.84
N TYR A 342 18.22 -18.57 9.38
CA TYR A 342 18.48 -17.70 8.24
C TYR A 342 19.09 -16.35 8.66
N VAL A 343 20.17 -15.97 8.00
CA VAL A 343 20.74 -14.61 7.99
C VAL A 343 21.06 -14.28 6.54
N ASP A 344 20.55 -13.17 6.01
CA ASP A 344 20.85 -12.72 4.64
C ASP A 344 22.38 -12.63 4.43
N PRO A 345 22.96 -13.21 3.36
CA PRO A 345 24.42 -13.23 3.13
C PRO A 345 25.07 -11.84 3.00
N ARG A 346 24.28 -10.78 2.86
CA ARG A 346 24.73 -9.37 2.89
C ARG A 346 24.95 -8.86 4.32
N VAL A 347 24.43 -9.52 5.35
CA VAL A 347 24.75 -9.23 6.76
C VAL A 347 26.13 -9.81 7.06
N ILE A 348 27.15 -8.94 7.09
CA ILE A 348 28.55 -9.33 7.21
C ILE A 348 29.21 -8.58 8.38
N PRO A 349 29.92 -9.28 9.28
CA PRO A 349 30.66 -8.62 10.37
C PRO A 349 31.65 -7.57 9.87
N GLY A 350 31.86 -6.53 10.68
CA GLY A 350 32.69 -5.35 10.40
C GLY A 350 31.96 -4.20 9.74
N PHE A 351 30.75 -4.40 9.22
CA PHE A 351 29.87 -3.32 8.78
C PHE A 351 28.95 -2.87 9.93
N HIS A 352 28.43 -1.64 9.85
CA HIS A 352 27.47 -1.10 10.81
C HIS A 352 26.02 -1.39 10.37
N TYR A 353 25.15 -1.69 11.33
CA TYR A 353 23.73 -1.91 11.08
C TYR A 353 22.88 -1.29 12.18
N LYS A 354 21.68 -0.79 11.83
CA LYS A 354 20.58 -0.64 12.78
C LYS A 354 19.77 -1.94 12.77
N VAL A 355 19.21 -2.32 13.92
CA VAL A 355 18.37 -3.52 14.06
C VAL A 355 16.96 -3.12 14.47
N ARG A 356 15.95 -3.60 13.74
CA ARG A 356 14.54 -3.43 14.05
C ARG A 356 13.87 -4.80 14.14
N PRO A 357 13.08 -5.11 15.18
CA PRO A 357 12.26 -6.31 15.17
C PRO A 357 11.16 -6.17 14.12
N SER A 358 10.88 -7.27 13.40
CA SER A 358 9.75 -7.33 12.46
C SER A 358 8.45 -6.85 13.12
N ASP A 359 7.58 -6.20 12.34
CA ASP A 359 6.34 -5.55 12.79
C ASP A 359 6.46 -4.44 13.88
N ARG A 360 7.64 -4.18 14.46
CA ARG A 360 7.83 -3.09 15.43
C ARG A 360 8.37 -1.82 14.79
N LYS A 361 7.89 -0.65 15.23
CA LYS A 361 8.42 0.66 14.80
C LYS A 361 9.75 1.02 15.48
N GLU A 362 9.92 0.55 16.71
CA GLU A 362 11.09 0.85 17.53
C GLU A 362 12.27 -0.04 17.15
N HIS A 363 13.45 0.57 17.11
CA HIS A 363 14.71 -0.11 16.83
C HIS A 363 15.40 -0.51 18.13
N LEU A 364 16.12 -1.63 18.11
CA LEU A 364 16.97 -2.06 19.23
C LEU A 364 18.16 -1.10 19.42
N PHE A 365 18.83 -1.21 20.57
CA PHE A 365 20.00 -0.40 20.94
C PHE A 365 19.76 1.12 20.90
N GLY A 366 18.50 1.56 21.06
CA GLY A 366 18.08 2.96 20.97
C GLY A 366 18.08 3.52 19.54
N GLY A 367 17.99 2.67 18.51
CA GLY A 367 18.07 3.08 17.11
C GLY A 367 19.47 3.49 16.64
N ARG A 368 20.50 3.26 17.48
CA ARG A 368 21.90 3.43 17.11
C ARG A 368 22.30 2.39 16.07
N ALA A 369 23.22 2.78 15.20
CA ALA A 369 23.84 1.87 14.25
C ALA A 369 25.15 1.35 14.84
N LEU A 370 25.24 0.06 15.12
CA LEU A 370 26.39 -0.57 15.78
C LEU A 370 27.17 -1.46 14.79
N LYS A 371 28.49 -1.54 14.96
CA LYS A 371 29.34 -2.45 14.19
C LYS A 371 29.03 -3.91 14.58
N LEU A 372 28.67 -4.74 13.62
CA LEU A 372 28.46 -6.18 13.84
C LEU A 372 29.83 -6.86 14.02
N LEU A 373 30.15 -7.36 15.21
CA LEU A 373 31.43 -8.02 15.49
C LEU A 373 31.46 -9.48 15.04
N SER A 374 30.37 -10.22 15.23
CA SER A 374 30.29 -11.63 14.86
C SER A 374 28.85 -12.13 14.67
N ILE A 375 28.73 -13.24 13.94
CA ILE A 375 27.50 -14.04 13.81
C ILE A 375 27.85 -15.45 14.30
N GLY A 376 27.17 -15.91 15.35
CA GLY A 376 27.38 -17.23 15.94
C GLY A 376 26.83 -18.36 15.06
N MET A 377 27.50 -19.51 15.08
CA MET A 377 26.98 -20.77 14.55
C MET A 377 25.91 -21.36 15.48
N GLY A 378 24.91 -22.03 14.91
CA GLY A 378 23.80 -22.63 15.65
C GLY A 378 22.47 -22.55 14.90
N TYR A 379 21.42 -23.13 15.50
CA TYR A 379 20.05 -23.06 14.99
C TYR A 379 19.43 -21.66 15.20
N ALA A 380 19.68 -21.08 16.36
CA ALA A 380 19.66 -19.64 16.55
C ALA A 380 21.07 -19.11 16.30
N LYS A 381 21.22 -18.04 15.52
CA LYS A 381 22.51 -17.38 15.30
C LYS A 381 22.61 -16.19 16.26
N ARG A 382 23.65 -16.14 17.10
CA ARG A 382 23.92 -14.99 17.99
C ARG A 382 24.58 -13.87 17.20
N LEU A 383 23.89 -12.77 16.94
CA LEU A 383 24.49 -11.56 16.40
C LEU A 383 25.08 -10.76 17.56
N THR A 384 26.39 -10.52 17.52
CA THR A 384 27.11 -9.75 18.55
C THR A 384 27.58 -8.44 17.94
N PHE A 385 27.16 -7.31 18.51
CA PHE A 385 27.53 -5.97 18.08
C PHE A 385 28.57 -5.36 19.01
N GLU A 386 29.12 -4.22 18.63
CA GLU A 386 30.11 -3.48 19.42
C GLU A 386 29.49 -3.00 20.74
N PRO A 387 30.06 -3.39 21.91
CA PRO A 387 29.52 -3.02 23.21
C PRO A 387 29.98 -1.63 23.63
N ASP A 388 29.13 -0.91 24.36
CA ASP A 388 29.50 0.37 24.98
C ASP A 388 30.53 0.21 26.12
N SER A 389 30.65 -0.99 26.68
CA SER A 389 31.65 -1.37 27.68
C SER A 389 32.19 -2.77 27.43
N LEU A 390 33.51 -2.90 27.36
CA LEU A 390 34.20 -4.19 27.26
C LEU A 390 34.06 -5.06 28.54
N LEU A 391 33.68 -4.45 29.68
CA LEU A 391 33.47 -5.17 30.94
C LEU A 391 32.10 -5.85 31.01
N ASN A 392 31.06 -5.20 30.46
CA ASN A 392 29.67 -5.67 30.49
C ASN A 392 29.07 -5.64 29.07
N PRO A 393 29.44 -6.56 28.17
CA PRO A 393 28.97 -6.57 26.78
C PRO A 393 27.53 -7.10 26.67
N ASP A 394 26.57 -6.18 26.60
CA ASP A 394 25.13 -6.39 26.50
C ASP A 394 24.58 -6.29 25.06
N ASN A 395 25.28 -5.61 24.15
CA ASN A 395 24.91 -5.42 22.73
C ASN A 395 24.97 -6.73 21.89
N TYR A 396 24.18 -7.75 22.24
CA TYR A 396 23.99 -8.96 21.46
C TYR A 396 22.54 -9.45 21.47
N LEU A 397 22.18 -10.26 20.48
CA LEU A 397 20.84 -10.84 20.32
C LEU A 397 20.91 -12.17 19.57
N TRP A 398 19.84 -12.95 19.59
CA TRP A 398 19.68 -14.12 18.73
C TRP A 398 18.69 -13.83 17.60
N SER A 399 18.88 -14.48 16.45
CA SER A 399 18.02 -14.35 15.26
C SER A 399 16.59 -14.86 15.46
N ASP A 400 16.27 -15.52 16.57
CA ASP A 400 14.94 -15.97 16.97
C ASP A 400 14.39 -15.23 18.21
N ASN A 401 15.06 -14.17 18.70
CA ASN A 401 14.55 -13.29 19.77
C ASN A 401 13.17 -12.64 19.45
N HIS A 402 12.73 -12.68 18.20
CA HIS A 402 11.42 -12.16 17.76
C HIS A 402 10.78 -13.16 16.78
N PRO A 403 9.48 -13.49 16.92
CA PRO A 403 8.83 -14.57 16.14
C PRO A 403 8.85 -14.33 14.63
N ASP A 404 8.60 -13.09 14.19
CA ASP A 404 8.64 -12.68 12.78
C ASP A 404 10.05 -12.30 12.30
N GLY A 405 11.07 -12.51 13.12
CA GLY A 405 12.47 -12.17 12.86
C GLY A 405 12.82 -10.69 13.04
N LEU A 406 13.91 -10.28 12.40
CA LEU A 406 14.57 -8.98 12.52
C LEU A 406 14.93 -8.43 11.14
N GLY A 407 14.73 -7.12 10.96
CA GLY A 407 15.28 -6.36 9.84
C GLY A 407 16.59 -5.67 10.24
N LEU A 408 17.64 -5.87 9.43
CA LEU A 408 18.92 -5.18 9.58
C LEU A 408 19.08 -4.12 8.47
N GLU A 409 19.02 -2.84 8.84
CA GLU A 409 19.32 -1.73 7.93
C GLU A 409 20.83 -1.47 7.95
N ILE A 410 21.51 -1.53 6.79
CA ILE A 410 22.94 -1.22 6.70
C ILE A 410 23.21 0.27 6.97
N ARG A 411 24.36 0.58 7.56
CA ARG A 411 24.89 1.95 7.61
C ARG A 411 26.29 2.07 7.04
N ALA A 412 26.38 2.97 6.07
CA ALA A 412 27.60 3.43 5.43
C ALA A 412 28.05 4.77 6.02
N VAL A 413 27.11 5.69 6.19
CA VAL A 413 27.38 7.09 6.59
C VAL A 413 26.63 7.44 7.87
N HIS A 414 27.35 8.01 8.82
CA HIS A 414 26.93 8.33 10.18
C HIS A 414 27.05 9.84 10.44
N LYS A 415 26.39 10.33 11.49
CA LYS A 415 26.59 11.70 11.99
C LYS A 415 28.07 11.93 12.36
N ASP A 416 28.52 13.17 12.25
CA ASP A 416 29.87 13.66 12.54
C ASP A 416 31.00 13.12 11.63
N MET A 417 30.70 12.23 10.67
CA MET A 417 31.64 11.85 9.63
C MET A 417 32.01 13.05 8.75
N LYS A 418 33.30 13.17 8.41
CA LYS A 418 33.87 14.27 7.63
C LYS A 418 34.38 13.79 6.28
N PHE A 419 34.26 14.63 5.26
CA PHE A 419 34.64 14.35 3.88
C PHE A 419 35.33 15.56 3.25
N VAL A 420 36.26 15.30 2.34
CA VAL A 420 36.83 16.26 1.39
C VAL A 420 36.08 16.12 0.07
N ILE A 421 35.56 17.24 -0.45
CA ILE A 421 34.82 17.30 -1.71
C ILE A 421 35.81 17.50 -2.85
N LYS A 422 35.71 16.69 -3.91
CA LYS A 422 36.50 16.83 -5.13
C LYS A 422 35.66 16.83 -6.40
N ALA A 423 36.16 17.54 -7.42
CA ALA A 423 35.82 17.37 -8.82
C ALA A 423 37.09 16.95 -9.57
N GLY A 424 37.17 15.69 -10.00
CA GLY A 424 38.44 15.09 -10.44
C GLY A 424 39.51 15.20 -9.34
N ASP A 425 40.65 15.79 -9.66
CA ASP A 425 41.73 16.03 -8.68
C ASP A 425 41.55 17.30 -7.85
N GLN A 426 40.75 18.27 -8.31
CA GLN A 426 40.57 19.56 -7.63
C GLN A 426 39.77 19.38 -6.33
N ILE A 427 40.34 19.86 -5.22
CA ILE A 427 39.64 19.98 -3.94
C ILE A 427 38.73 21.23 -4.00
N LEU A 428 37.46 21.03 -3.68
CA LEU A 428 36.43 22.07 -3.73
C LEU A 428 35.99 22.54 -2.33
N GLY A 429 36.22 21.74 -1.30
CA GLY A 429 35.76 22.05 0.06
C GLY A 429 35.70 20.82 0.96
N GLU A 430 34.98 20.95 2.07
CA GLU A 430 34.73 19.89 3.04
C GLU A 430 33.25 19.76 3.38
N ALA A 431 32.84 18.56 3.79
CA ALA A 431 31.50 18.27 4.28
C ALA A 431 31.54 17.52 5.62
N THR A 432 30.72 17.93 6.59
CA THR A 432 30.49 17.21 7.85
C THR A 432 29.04 16.77 7.92
N VAL A 433 28.79 15.49 8.16
CA VAL A 433 27.43 14.93 8.21
C VAL A 433 26.72 15.39 9.49
N TRP A 434 25.70 16.23 9.34
CA TRP A 434 24.88 16.73 10.43
C TRP A 434 23.90 15.66 10.93
N ARG A 435 23.16 15.07 10.00
CA ARG A 435 22.07 14.12 10.25
C ARG A 435 21.95 13.11 9.12
N ALA A 436 21.63 11.87 9.49
CA ALA A 436 21.48 10.74 8.58
C ALA A 436 20.24 9.93 8.98
N ASP A 437 19.09 10.58 9.12
CA ASP A 437 17.93 9.96 9.76
C ASP A 437 17.24 8.93 8.84
N LYS A 438 17.19 9.24 7.54
CA LYS A 438 16.58 8.38 6.51
C LYS A 438 17.30 7.02 6.40
N PRO A 439 16.60 5.97 5.96
CA PRO A 439 17.22 4.67 5.69
C PRO A 439 18.31 4.75 4.61
N GLN A 440 19.34 3.91 4.74
CA GLN A 440 20.36 3.69 3.71
C GLN A 440 20.14 2.32 3.07
N ILE A 441 20.34 2.23 1.75
CA ILE A 441 19.88 1.07 0.95
C ILE A 441 21.07 0.44 0.23
N GLU A 442 21.31 -0.85 0.44
CA GLU A 442 22.34 -1.60 -0.29
C GLU A 442 21.89 -1.89 -1.73
N GLU A 443 22.57 -1.30 -2.70
CA GLU A 443 22.38 -1.55 -4.13
C GLU A 443 22.99 -2.92 -4.51
N LYS A 444 24.26 -3.14 -4.14
CA LYS A 444 25.01 -4.37 -4.45
C LYS A 444 26.20 -4.59 -3.51
N MET A 445 26.72 -5.82 -3.53
CA MET A 445 27.90 -6.25 -2.79
C MET A 445 28.82 -7.09 -3.68
N GLU A 446 30.13 -6.83 -3.62
CA GLU A 446 31.14 -7.44 -4.47
C GLU A 446 32.36 -7.94 -3.69
N LYS A 447 33.04 -8.97 -4.22
CA LYS A 447 34.28 -9.53 -3.65
C LYS A 447 35.48 -9.11 -4.49
N VAL A 448 36.10 -7.99 -4.12
CA VAL A 448 37.19 -7.37 -4.89
C VAL A 448 38.53 -8.01 -4.54
N LYS A 449 39.29 -8.48 -5.53
CA LYS A 449 40.66 -8.99 -5.30
C LYS A 449 41.61 -7.84 -4.95
N THR A 450 42.27 -7.95 -3.80
CA THR A 450 43.33 -7.02 -3.39
C THR A 450 44.66 -7.39 -4.05
N GLN A 451 45.64 -6.47 -4.00
CA GLN A 451 47.02 -6.72 -4.42
C GLN A 451 47.67 -7.92 -3.69
N SER A 452 47.16 -8.31 -2.51
CA SER A 452 47.61 -9.48 -1.75
C SER A 452 47.01 -10.82 -2.22
N GLY A 453 46.22 -10.83 -3.31
CA GLY A 453 45.48 -12.00 -3.79
C GLY A 453 44.24 -12.37 -2.94
N LYS A 454 44.17 -11.91 -1.69
CA LYS A 454 42.98 -12.03 -0.83
C LYS A 454 41.85 -11.11 -1.31
N HIS A 455 40.61 -11.47 -0.98
CA HIS A 455 39.42 -10.68 -1.33
C HIS A 455 39.05 -9.69 -0.22
N ALA A 456 38.90 -8.41 -0.58
CA ALA A 456 38.12 -7.45 0.18
C ALA A 456 36.62 -7.63 -0.14
N ILE A 457 35.76 -7.05 0.68
CA ILE A 457 34.31 -6.96 0.43
C ILE A 457 33.96 -5.49 0.26
N GLU A 458 33.35 -5.15 -0.88
CA GLU A 458 32.81 -3.82 -1.15
C GLU A 458 31.29 -3.88 -1.17
N LYS A 459 30.65 -2.83 -0.64
CA LYS A 459 29.21 -2.62 -0.66
C LYS A 459 28.92 -1.22 -1.20
N TYR A 460 27.93 -1.14 -2.06
CA TYR A 460 27.48 0.09 -2.69
C TYR A 460 26.13 0.44 -2.07
N VAL A 461 26.08 1.57 -1.35
CA VAL A 461 24.97 1.92 -0.46
C VAL A 461 24.44 3.31 -0.80
N HIS A 462 23.19 3.43 -1.23
CA HIS A 462 22.56 4.73 -1.44
C HIS A 462 22.38 5.47 -0.12
N ILE A 463 22.75 6.75 -0.11
CA ILE A 463 22.61 7.65 1.04
C ILE A 463 21.74 8.87 0.68
N ASP A 464 21.00 9.37 1.67
CA ASP A 464 20.24 10.63 1.64
C ASP A 464 20.42 11.28 3.02
N VAL A 465 21.36 12.22 3.11
CA VAL A 465 21.87 12.78 4.37
C VAL A 465 21.86 14.31 4.33
N MET A 466 21.87 14.93 5.51
CA MET A 466 22.10 16.37 5.66
C MET A 466 23.54 16.61 6.09
N CYS A 467 24.28 17.41 5.34
CA CYS A 467 25.67 17.78 5.61
C CYS A 467 25.80 19.29 5.76
N HIS A 468 26.61 19.73 6.72
CA HIS A 468 27.26 21.03 6.63
C HIS A 468 28.33 20.96 5.54
N ILE A 469 28.37 21.93 4.62
CA ILE A 469 29.31 22.01 3.50
C ILE A 469 30.00 23.37 3.53
N ALA A 470 31.33 23.37 3.61
CA ALA A 470 32.17 24.57 3.50
C ALA A 470 32.97 24.50 2.19
N ILE A 471 32.91 25.56 1.37
CA ILE A 471 33.48 25.58 0.01
C ILE A 471 34.72 26.48 0.00
N ALA A 472 35.81 25.97 -0.60
CA ALA A 472 37.05 26.72 -0.76
C ALA A 472 36.91 27.75 -1.89
N ILE A 473 36.70 29.02 -1.54
CA ILE A 473 36.61 30.13 -2.51
C ILE A 473 38.03 30.49 -3.00
N PRO A 474 38.33 30.37 -4.31
CA PRO A 474 39.61 30.83 -4.85
C PRO A 474 39.64 32.36 -4.88
N GLY A 475 40.50 32.97 -4.05
CA GLY A 475 40.65 34.43 -3.98
C GLY A 475 41.18 34.95 -2.64
N GLY A 476 41.02 34.20 -1.55
CA GLY A 476 41.54 34.56 -0.23
C GLY A 476 40.53 35.33 0.64
N GLY A 477 39.62 34.60 1.27
CA GLY A 477 38.65 35.12 2.24
C GLY A 477 38.03 33.95 3.01
N CYS A 478 38.68 33.53 4.10
CA CYS A 478 38.24 32.39 4.91
C CYS A 478 37.21 32.83 5.94
N ASP A 479 36.03 33.22 5.45
CA ASP A 479 34.89 33.59 6.29
C ASP A 479 34.24 32.32 6.87
N GLU A 480 34.13 32.22 8.20
CA GLU A 480 33.44 31.11 8.88
C GLU A 480 31.94 31.03 8.52
N SER A 481 31.38 32.11 7.96
CA SER A 481 30.01 32.22 7.44
C SER A 481 29.76 31.45 6.13
N SER A 482 30.80 30.81 5.56
CA SER A 482 30.74 30.07 4.29
C SER A 482 30.14 28.66 4.39
N GLU A 483 29.92 28.14 5.60
CA GLU A 483 29.33 26.82 5.83
C GLU A 483 27.80 26.82 5.58
N ARG A 484 27.32 25.88 4.74
CA ARG A 484 25.90 25.74 4.39
C ARG A 484 25.38 24.36 4.74
N LEU A 485 24.23 24.29 5.43
CA LEU A 485 23.51 23.03 5.63
C LEU A 485 22.79 22.64 4.33
N MET A 486 23.13 21.49 3.78
CA MET A 486 22.64 20.99 2.50
C MET A 486 22.20 19.53 2.57
N ARG A 487 21.22 19.17 1.74
CA ARG A 487 20.90 17.76 1.47
C ARG A 487 21.88 17.20 0.43
N VAL A 488 22.40 16.01 0.71
CA VAL A 488 23.36 15.29 -0.12
C VAL A 488 22.81 13.90 -0.40
N TYR A 489 22.68 13.54 -1.67
CA TYR A 489 22.36 12.19 -2.11
C TYR A 489 23.51 11.63 -2.94
N GLY A 490 23.72 10.31 -2.89
CA GLY A 490 24.81 9.65 -3.63
C GLY A 490 24.97 8.17 -3.30
N LEU A 491 26.01 7.55 -3.83
CA LEU A 491 26.34 6.14 -3.66
C LEU A 491 27.63 6.00 -2.82
N ALA A 492 27.49 5.60 -1.56
CA ALA A 492 28.63 5.36 -0.67
C ALA A 492 29.24 3.99 -0.93
N VAL A 493 30.53 3.96 -1.28
CA VAL A 493 31.30 2.72 -1.46
C VAL A 493 31.97 2.39 -0.13
N VAL A 494 31.52 1.32 0.53
CA VAL A 494 32.01 0.87 1.84
C VAL A 494 32.82 -0.41 1.68
N ARG A 495 34.03 -0.45 2.23
CA ARG A 495 34.99 -1.54 2.02
C ARG A 495 35.52 -2.13 3.32
N LYS A 496 35.47 -3.45 3.40
CA LYS A 496 36.13 -4.26 4.42
C LYS A 496 37.31 -5.00 3.80
N GLU A 497 38.52 -4.59 4.17
CA GLU A 497 39.76 -5.27 3.76
C GLU A 497 39.88 -6.67 4.38
N PRO A 498 40.59 -7.61 3.71
CA PRO A 498 40.84 -8.94 4.27
C PRO A 498 41.63 -8.81 5.58
N ASN A 499 41.29 -9.67 6.54
CA ASN A 499 41.86 -9.69 7.90
C ASN A 499 41.67 -8.38 8.71
N ARG A 500 40.88 -7.38 8.24
CA ARG A 500 40.39 -6.27 9.09
C ARG A 500 39.03 -6.63 9.68
N ASN A 501 38.80 -6.20 10.93
CA ASN A 501 37.54 -6.45 11.64
C ASN A 501 36.48 -5.37 11.40
N GLU A 502 36.78 -4.37 10.57
CA GLU A 502 35.96 -3.17 10.37
C GLU A 502 35.99 -2.72 8.90
N ALA A 503 34.84 -2.24 8.44
CA ALA A 503 34.63 -1.65 7.13
C ALA A 503 34.63 -0.11 7.24
N HIS A 504 35.15 0.56 6.21
CA HIS A 504 35.17 2.02 6.12
C HIS A 504 34.61 2.48 4.77
N VAL A 505 34.01 3.66 4.73
CA VAL A 505 33.71 4.33 3.45
C VAL A 505 35.04 4.60 2.74
N ILE A 506 35.15 4.29 1.44
CA ILE A 506 36.26 4.72 0.58
C ILE A 506 35.96 6.11 0.02
N ARG A 507 34.71 6.32 -0.42
CA ARG A 507 34.22 7.50 -1.12
C ARG A 507 32.69 7.46 -1.24
N VAL A 508 32.07 8.59 -1.56
CA VAL A 508 30.70 8.67 -2.08
C VAL A 508 30.77 9.19 -3.52
N GLU A 509 30.17 8.45 -4.44
CA GLU A 509 30.08 8.72 -5.88
C GLU A 509 28.68 9.21 -6.26
N ASN A 510 28.50 9.66 -7.51
CA ASN A 510 27.21 10.13 -8.05
C ASN A 510 26.54 11.19 -7.15
N VAL A 511 27.34 12.07 -6.55
CA VAL A 511 26.86 13.00 -5.52
C VAL A 511 26.10 14.15 -6.14
N GLY A 512 24.83 14.29 -5.74
CA GLY A 512 24.01 15.46 -6.05
C GLY A 512 23.67 16.26 -4.81
N LEU A 513 23.58 17.58 -4.99
CA LEU A 513 23.32 18.57 -3.95
C LEU A 513 21.97 19.24 -4.19
N ASP A 514 21.55 20.10 -3.25
CA ASP A 514 20.39 20.95 -3.46
C ASP A 514 20.67 22.04 -4.52
N SER A 515 19.58 22.41 -5.21
CA SER A 515 19.44 23.29 -6.37
C SER A 515 20.43 24.47 -6.47
N GLN A 516 20.62 25.23 -5.40
CA GLN A 516 21.39 26.49 -5.43
C GLN A 516 22.89 26.32 -5.73
N LEU A 517 23.47 25.14 -5.50
CA LEU A 517 24.90 24.88 -5.73
C LEU A 517 25.17 23.95 -6.92
N ASN A 518 24.17 23.20 -7.38
CA ASN A 518 24.26 22.48 -8.66
C ASN A 518 24.54 23.45 -9.83
N VAL A 519 24.08 24.70 -9.77
CA VAL A 519 24.37 25.72 -10.80
C VAL A 519 25.87 26.03 -10.93
N LEU A 520 26.63 25.99 -9.83
CA LEU A 520 28.08 26.25 -9.82
C LEU A 520 28.89 25.05 -10.32
N PHE A 521 28.43 23.83 -10.06
CA PHE A 521 29.14 22.60 -10.48
C PHE A 521 28.70 22.05 -11.85
N ALA A 522 27.48 22.36 -12.30
CA ALA A 522 27.01 21.97 -13.63
C ALA A 522 27.82 22.65 -14.76
N GLN A 523 28.41 23.82 -14.49
CA GLN A 523 29.26 24.54 -15.46
C GLN A 523 30.58 23.82 -15.78
N THR A 524 31.04 22.89 -14.94
CA THR A 524 32.33 22.20 -15.14
C THR A 524 32.20 20.76 -15.63
N HIS A 525 30.97 20.26 -15.86
CA HIS A 525 30.66 18.89 -16.32
C HIS A 525 31.41 17.75 -15.58
N THR A 526 31.78 17.97 -14.32
CA THR A 526 32.65 17.07 -13.55
C THR A 526 31.89 16.45 -12.38
N GLU A 527 31.96 15.12 -12.26
CA GLU A 527 31.28 14.39 -11.18
C GLU A 527 31.90 14.70 -9.82
N LEU A 528 31.04 15.04 -8.85
CA LEU A 528 31.45 15.29 -7.47
C LEU A 528 31.67 13.97 -6.73
N THR A 529 32.84 13.82 -6.14
CA THR A 529 33.20 12.67 -5.29
C THR A 529 33.61 13.15 -3.91
N PHE A 530 33.02 12.56 -2.86
CA PHE A 530 33.31 12.89 -1.47
C PHE A 530 34.22 11.82 -0.88
N PHE A 531 35.45 12.16 -0.51
CA PHE A 531 36.41 11.23 0.11
C PHE A 531 36.44 11.42 1.64
N PRO A 532 36.48 10.36 2.46
CA PRO A 532 36.51 10.49 3.91
C PRO A 532 37.76 11.23 4.37
N LYS A 533 37.59 12.21 5.26
CA LYS A 533 38.68 12.86 5.98
C LYS A 533 39.07 11.97 7.16
N LYS A 534 40.38 11.72 7.31
CA LYS A 534 40.94 10.97 8.44
C LYS A 534 41.06 11.83 9.69
#